data_AF-A7MYH4-F1
#
_entry.id   AF-A7MYH4-F1
#
_cell.length_a   1.000
_cell.length_b   1.000
_cell.length_c   1.000
_cell.angle_alpha   90.00
_cell.angle_beta   90.00
_cell.angle_gamma   90.00
#
_symmetry.space_group_name_H-M   'P 1'
#
loop_
_entity.id
_entity.type
_entity.pdbx_description
1 polymer ?
#
loop_
_entity_poly.entity_id
_entity_poly.type
_entity_poly.pdbx_seq_one_letter_code
_entity_poly.pdbx_strand_id
1 'polypeptide(L)'
;MGLVPKQDTTGGNVILLGITKRGNTYIRSLLVHGARAALRRAKFKSDKLSKWMLELQERRGSNRAAVALANKLMRIAWAVIAKNEEYQPA
;
A
#
# COMPACT_ATOMS: atom_id res chain seq x y z
N MET A 1 1.08 -5.52 -11.00
CA MET A 1 1.37 -4.11 -10.62
C MET A 1 2.49 -3.96 -9.58
N GLY A 2 3.44 -4.90 -9.49
CA GLY A 2 4.73 -4.73 -8.80
C GLY A 2 4.76 -4.12 -7.39
N LEU A 3 3.64 -4.19 -6.67
CA LEU A 3 3.47 -3.60 -5.34
C LEU A 3 2.84 -4.58 -4.36
N VAL A 4 2.34 -5.71 -4.85
CA VAL A 4 1.84 -6.81 -4.04
C VAL A 4 2.82 -7.99 -4.21
N PRO A 5 3.27 -8.61 -3.12
CA PRO A 5 4.04 -9.86 -3.19
C PRO A 5 3.28 -10.91 -4.01
N LYS A 6 3.98 -11.62 -4.91
CA LYS A 6 3.35 -12.72 -5.67
C LYS A 6 2.93 -13.78 -4.64
N GLN A 7 1.67 -14.16 -4.63
CA GLN A 7 1.19 -15.25 -3.79
C GLN A 7 1.24 -16.54 -4.61
N ASP A 8 2.04 -17.50 -4.17
CA ASP A 8 1.95 -18.89 -4.65
C ASP A 8 1.26 -19.70 -3.53
N THR A 9 0.20 -20.41 -3.89
CA THR A 9 -0.53 -21.27 -2.95
C THR A 9 -0.63 -22.65 -3.57
N THR A 10 0.10 -23.60 -3.00
CA THR A 10 0.01 -25.03 -3.34
C THR A 10 -0.31 -25.78 -2.06
N GLY A 11 -1.40 -26.55 -2.05
CA GLY A 11 -1.72 -27.48 -0.97
C GLY A 11 -1.81 -26.87 0.44
N GLY A 12 -2.46 -25.72 0.61
CA GLY A 12 -2.79 -25.18 1.94
C GLY A 12 -1.76 -24.25 2.60
N ASN A 13 -0.58 -24.05 2.01
CA ASN A 13 0.41 -23.09 2.51
C ASN A 13 0.42 -21.81 1.67
N VAL A 14 0.06 -20.68 2.28
CA VAL A 14 0.14 -19.36 1.63
C VAL A 14 1.54 -18.79 1.80
N ILE A 15 2.33 -18.81 0.72
CA ILE A 15 3.66 -18.18 0.70
C ILE A 15 3.56 -16.82 0.00
N LEU A 16 3.82 -15.75 0.76
CA LEU A 16 3.99 -14.40 0.21
C LEU A 16 5.43 -14.29 -0.34
N LEU A 17 5.58 -14.37 -1.67
CA LEU A 17 6.88 -14.20 -2.33
C LEU A 17 7.33 -12.72 -2.31
N GLY A 18 8.52 -12.41 -2.80
CA GLY A 18 8.99 -11.02 -2.91
C GLY A 18 8.03 -10.12 -3.72
N ILE A 19 8.05 -8.82 -3.44
CA ILE A 19 7.39 -7.81 -4.28
C ILE A 19 8.04 -7.88 -5.66
N THR A 20 7.32 -8.41 -6.64
CA THR A 20 7.83 -8.53 -8.01
C THR A 20 8.16 -7.15 -8.57
N LYS A 21 9.24 -7.01 -9.34
CA LYS A 21 9.46 -5.81 -10.17
C LYS A 21 8.56 -5.78 -11.42
N ARG A 22 7.62 -6.74 -11.55
CA ARG A 22 6.73 -6.89 -12.71
C ARG A 22 5.55 -5.90 -12.63
N GLY A 23 5.48 -4.99 -13.60
CA GLY A 23 4.49 -3.92 -13.69
C GLY A 23 5.15 -2.59 -14.06
N ASN A 24 4.35 -1.53 -14.25
CA ASN A 24 4.88 -0.25 -14.68
C ASN A 24 5.63 0.47 -13.53
N THR A 25 6.94 0.66 -13.69
CA THR A 25 7.80 1.37 -12.74
C THR A 25 7.35 2.81 -12.50
N TYR A 26 6.84 3.50 -13.52
CA TYR A 26 6.35 4.87 -13.41
C TYR A 26 5.15 4.96 -12.45
N ILE A 27 4.17 4.07 -12.59
CA ILE A 27 2.99 4.01 -11.71
C ILE A 27 3.42 3.74 -10.26
N ARG A 28 4.37 2.81 -10.05
CA ARG A 28 4.91 2.53 -8.72
C ARG A 28 5.60 3.74 -8.10
N SER A 29 6.38 4.47 -8.87
CA SER A 29 7.01 5.71 -8.41
C SER A 29 5.96 6.75 -8.03
N LEU A 30 4.96 6.99 -8.88
CA LEU A 30 3.86 7.92 -8.61
C LEU A 30 3.11 7.58 -7.32
N LEU A 31 2.79 6.31 -7.10
CA LEU A 31 2.10 5.84 -5.90
C LEU A 31 2.92 6.10 -4.63
N VAL A 32 4.23 5.87 -4.68
CA VAL A 32 5.11 6.15 -3.53
C VAL A 32 5.24 7.66 -3.30
N HIS A 33 5.31 8.48 -4.36
CA HIS A 33 5.31 9.94 -4.21
C HIS A 33 3.99 10.48 -3.64
N GLY A 34 2.85 9.97 -4.12
CA GLY A 34 1.54 10.28 -3.57
C GLY A 34 1.42 9.85 -2.11
N ALA A 35 1.93 8.66 -1.78
CA ALA A 35 1.97 8.17 -0.41
C ALA A 35 2.83 9.06 0.51
N ARG A 36 3.98 9.57 0.03
CA ARG A 36 4.78 10.55 0.77
C ARG A 36 4.02 11.85 1.03
N ALA A 37 3.27 12.34 0.04
CA ALA A 37 2.45 13.53 0.20
C ALA A 37 1.32 13.31 1.22
N ALA A 38 0.63 12.17 1.16
CA ALA A 38 -0.40 11.78 2.12
C ALA A 38 0.17 11.65 3.54
N LEU A 39 1.34 11.04 3.71
CA LEU A 39 2.03 10.91 5.00
C LEU A 39 2.36 12.28 5.61
N ARG A 40 2.78 13.26 4.79
CA ARG A 40 2.99 14.64 5.27
C ARG A 40 1.72 15.30 5.79
N ARG A 41 0.56 15.03 5.18
CA ARG A 41 -0.74 15.55 5.67
C ARG A 41 -1.38 14.71 6.77
N ALA A 42 -0.92 13.49 7.02
CA ALA A 42 -1.48 12.61 8.04
C ALA A 42 -1.46 13.23 9.44
N LYS A 43 -0.46 14.07 9.75
CA LYS A 43 -0.35 14.80 11.04
C LYS A 43 -1.53 15.70 11.37
N PHE A 44 -2.32 16.08 10.36
CA PHE A 44 -3.45 16.99 10.50
C PHE A 44 -4.80 16.29 10.32
N LYS A 45 -4.79 14.96 10.35
CA LYS A 45 -5.99 14.12 10.21
C LYS A 45 -6.08 13.20 11.41
N SER A 46 -7.30 12.93 11.86
CA SER A 46 -7.59 12.06 13.01
C SER A 46 -8.10 10.68 12.63
N ASP A 47 -8.13 10.34 11.34
CA ASP A 47 -8.62 9.06 10.84
C ASP A 47 -7.68 7.88 11.20
N LYS A 48 -8.25 6.66 11.21
CA LYS A 48 -7.54 5.44 11.61
C LYS A 48 -6.32 5.17 10.73
N LEU A 49 -6.40 5.47 9.42
CA LEU A 49 -5.29 5.27 8.50
C LEU A 49 -4.16 6.25 8.82
N SER A 50 -4.48 7.53 9.06
CA SER A 50 -3.50 8.55 9.44
C SER A 50 -2.78 8.22 10.74
N LYS A 51 -3.49 7.74 11.77
CA LYS A 51 -2.87 7.27 13.01
C LYS A 51 -1.91 6.10 12.78
N TRP A 52 -2.37 5.06 12.08
CA TRP A 52 -1.54 3.90 11.74
C TRP A 52 -0.28 4.27 10.96
N MET A 53 -0.39 5.21 10.01
CA MET A 53 0.75 5.67 9.21
C MET A 53 1.78 6.43 10.05
N LEU A 54 1.33 7.29 10.97
CA LEU A 54 2.20 8.04 11.87
C LEU A 54 2.92 7.11 12.85
N GLU A 55 2.22 6.14 13.43
CA GLU A 55 2.83 5.11 14.29
C GLU A 55 3.85 4.25 13.54
N LEU A 56 3.59 3.94 12.26
CA LEU A 56 4.53 3.20 11.43
C LEU A 56 5.74 4.05 11.06
N GLN A 57 5.53 5.33 10.76
CA GLN A 57 6.60 6.29 10.51
C GLN A 57 7.52 6.41 11.73
N GLU A 58 6.96 6.50 12.93
CA GLU A 58 7.74 6.60 14.16
C GLU A 58 8.62 5.35 14.37
N ARG A 59 8.05 4.15 14.17
CA ARG A 59 8.78 2.90 14.42
C ARG A 59 9.78 2.52 13.33
N ARG A 60 9.56 2.92 12.08
CA ARG A 60 10.29 2.37 10.90
C ARG A 60 10.84 3.43 9.95
N GLY A 61 10.53 4.71 10.17
CA GLY A 61 10.95 5.82 9.34
C GLY A 61 10.04 6.10 8.13
N SER A 62 10.11 7.33 7.62
CA SER A 62 9.18 7.88 6.63
C SER A 62 9.16 7.13 5.30
N ASN A 63 10.32 6.66 4.82
CA ASN A 63 10.39 5.93 3.55
C ASN A 63 9.70 4.57 3.62
N ARG A 64 9.88 3.84 4.73
CA ARG A 64 9.21 2.54 4.93
C ARG A 64 7.71 2.73 5.11
N ALA A 65 7.29 3.75 5.85
CA ALA A 65 5.88 4.10 6.01
C ALA A 65 5.22 4.47 4.66
N ALA A 66 5.88 5.27 3.82
CA ALA A 66 5.37 5.63 2.50
C ALA A 66 5.20 4.42 1.57
N VAL A 67 6.17 3.50 1.54
CA VAL A 67 6.06 2.27 0.73
C VAL A 67 4.96 1.36 1.26
N ALA A 68 4.82 1.23 2.58
CA ALA A 68 3.75 0.45 3.18
C ALA A 68 2.37 1.02 2.85
N LEU A 69 2.22 2.34 2.90
CA LEU A 69 0.99 3.02 2.49
C LEU A 69 0.68 2.77 1.01
N ALA A 70 1.66 2.94 0.12
CA ALA A 70 1.48 2.69 -1.31
C ALA A 70 1.02 1.24 -1.57
N ASN A 71 1.62 0.25 -0.88
CA ASN A 71 1.18 -1.14 -0.98
C ASN A 71 -0.27 -1.31 -0.48
N LYS A 72 -0.61 -0.73 0.68
CA LYS A 72 -1.98 -0.82 1.23
C LYS A 72 -3.02 -0.24 0.26
N LEU A 73 -2.77 0.97 -0.26
CA LEU A 73 -3.65 1.63 -1.24
C LEU A 73 -3.79 0.82 -2.52
N MET A 74 -2.71 0.21 -3.00
CA MET A 74 -2.77 -0.64 -4.19
C MET A 74 -3.58 -1.91 -4.01
N ARG A 75 -3.53 -2.52 -2.82
CA ARG A 75 -4.37 -3.68 -2.53
C ARG A 75 -5.86 -3.31 -2.53
N ILE A 76 -6.19 -2.13 -1.99
CA ILE A 76 -7.56 -1.60 -2.03
C ILE A 76 -7.99 -1.31 -3.47
N ALA A 77 -7.19 -0.55 -4.21
CA ALA A 77 -7.48 -0.21 -5.60
C ALA A 77 -7.66 -1.46 -6.46
N TRP A 78 -6.81 -2.48 -6.28
CA TRP A 78 -6.96 -3.75 -6.97
C TRP A 78 -8.27 -4.46 -6.63
N ALA A 79 -8.67 -4.49 -5.35
CA ALA A 79 -9.94 -5.11 -4.94
C ALA A 79 -11.15 -4.38 -5.53
N VAL A 80 -11.15 -3.05 -5.49
CA VAL A 80 -12.18 -2.18 -6.09
C VAL A 80 -12.32 -2.46 -7.59
N ILE A 81 -11.20 -2.45 -8.32
CA ILE A 81 -11.19 -2.70 -9.78
C ILE A 81 -11.59 -4.15 -10.10
N ALA A 82 -11.03 -5.12 -9.38
CA ALA A 82 -11.27 -6.54 -9.67
C ALA A 82 -12.71 -6.97 -9.40
N LYS A 83 -13.38 -6.33 -8.44
CA LYS A 83 -14.79 -6.59 -8.11
C LYS A 83 -15.77 -5.65 -8.79
N ASN A 84 -15.29 -4.62 -9.48
CA ASN A 84 -16.11 -3.53 -10.03
C ASN A 84 -17.03 -2.89 -8.97
N GLU A 85 -16.52 -2.78 -7.74
CA GLU A 85 -17.22 -2.21 -6.59
C GLU A 85 -16.78 -0.76 -6.38
N GLU A 86 -17.63 0.07 -5.76
CA GLU A 86 -17.25 1.43 -5.39
C GLU A 86 -16.30 1.44 -4.18
N TYR A 87 -15.39 2.41 -4.12
CA TYR A 87 -14.48 2.54 -2.99
C TYR A 87 -15.24 2.91 -1.71
N GLN A 88 -15.14 2.06 -0.70
CA GLN A 88 -15.71 2.31 0.62
C GLN A 88 -14.60 2.71 1.62
N PRO A 89 -14.59 3.95 2.14
CA PRO A 89 -13.68 4.33 3.21
C PRO A 89 -14.05 3.62 4.53
N ALA A 90 -13.03 3.20 5.29
CA ALA A 90 -13.14 2.49 6.57
C ALA A 90 -13.10 3.41 7.81
#